data_AF-A0A8S3KCM0-F1
#
_entry.id   AF-A0A8S3KCM0-F1
#
_cell.length_a   1.000
_cell.length_b   1.000
_cell.length_c   1.000
_cell.angle_alpha   90.00
_cell.angle_beta   90.00
_cell.angle_gamma   90.00
#
_symmetry.space_group_name_H-M   'P 1'
#
loop_
_entity.id
_entity.type
_entity.pdbx_description
1 polymer ?
#
loop_
_entity_poly.entity_id
_entity_poly.type
_entity_poly.pdbx_seq_one_letter_code
_entity_poly.pdbx_strand_id
1 'polypeptide(L)'
;NLQCYNEKHDGSGKEVFRAWDERLDRSKVVESDDDPELLFSIPFNGAVKITGLCVIGENGPSHPNTVKLWSNLPELRFENARGKGHQEISLTYDPSGTL
;
A
#
# COMPACT_ATOMS: atom_id res chain seq x y z
N ASN A 1 13.88 -5.02 3.14
CA ASN A 1 13.81 -4.02 4.23
C ASN A 1 12.62 -3.10 3.96
N LEU A 2 11.41 -3.63 4.06
CA LEU A 2 10.18 -2.88 3.83
C LEU A 2 9.90 -1.97 5.03
N GLN A 3 9.56 -0.71 4.78
CA GLN A 3 9.15 0.23 5.81
C GLN A 3 7.69 0.65 5.56
N CYS A 4 6.89 0.65 6.61
CA CYS A 4 5.54 1.18 6.61
C CYS A 4 5.48 2.32 7.64
N TYR A 5 4.84 3.42 7.30
CA TYR A 5 4.65 4.55 8.20
C TYR A 5 3.16 4.83 8.39
N ASN A 6 2.82 5.34 9.58
CA ASN A 6 1.46 5.50 10.08
C ASN A 6 0.69 4.18 10.23
N GLU A 7 1.39 3.05 10.41
CA GLU A 7 0.75 1.80 10.81
C GLU A 7 0.43 1.82 12.31
N LYS A 8 -0.81 1.49 12.67
CA LYS A 8 -1.29 1.42 14.07
C LYS A 8 -0.59 0.32 14.87
N HIS A 9 -0.27 -0.78 14.21
CA HIS A 9 0.49 -1.88 14.78
C HIS A 9 1.83 -1.99 14.08
N ASP A 10 2.92 -1.81 14.82
CA ASP A 10 4.29 -1.90 14.29
C ASP A 10 4.51 -3.22 13.54
N GLY A 11 4.95 -3.12 12.29
CA GLY A 11 5.20 -4.27 11.42
C GLY A 11 3.99 -4.84 10.69
N SER A 12 2.76 -4.41 10.96
CA SER A 12 1.54 -4.91 10.28
C SER A 12 1.55 -4.66 8.77
N GLY A 13 2.13 -3.55 8.33
CA GLY A 13 2.32 -3.22 6.92
C GLY A 13 3.25 -4.17 6.17
N LYS A 14 4.06 -4.97 6.88
CA LYS A 14 4.86 -6.03 6.25
C LYS A 14 4.05 -7.30 6.02
N GLU A 15 3.07 -7.57 6.88
CA GLU A 15 2.27 -8.79 6.86
C GLU A 15 1.23 -8.83 5.74
N VAL A 16 0.90 -7.67 5.16
CA VAL A 16 -0.01 -7.56 4.00
C VAL A 16 0.66 -7.90 2.67
N PHE A 17 1.99 -7.96 2.60
CA PHE A 17 2.72 -8.46 1.42
C PHE A 17 2.91 -9.97 1.53
N ARG A 18 2.17 -10.72 0.72
CA ARG A 18 2.10 -12.19 0.80
C ARG A 18 2.02 -12.84 -0.57
N ALA A 19 2.08 -14.17 -0.58
CA ALA A 19 1.92 -14.94 -1.80
C ALA A 19 0.54 -14.70 -2.43
N TRP A 20 0.46 -14.83 -3.76
CA TRP A 20 -0.79 -14.58 -4.49
C TRP A 20 -1.96 -15.44 -4.01
N ASP A 21 -1.69 -16.69 -3.63
CA ASP A 21 -2.70 -17.63 -3.12
C ASP A 21 -3.26 -17.20 -1.74
N GLU A 22 -2.50 -16.42 -0.99
CA GLU A 22 -2.87 -15.91 0.33
C GLU A 22 -3.49 -14.50 0.26
N ARG A 23 -3.63 -13.89 -0.93
CA ARG A 23 -4.07 -12.49 -1.07
C ARG A 23 -5.40 -12.18 -0.37
N LEU A 24 -6.29 -13.16 -0.25
CA LEU A 24 -7.61 -13.06 0.40
C LEU A 24 -7.59 -13.34 1.91
N ASP A 25 -6.44 -13.65 2.50
CA ASP A 25 -6.33 -13.86 3.94
C ASP A 25 -6.58 -12.55 4.70
N ARG A 26 -7.67 -12.52 5.47
CA ARG A 26 -8.08 -11.34 6.25
C ARG A 26 -7.56 -11.38 7.69
N SER A 27 -6.77 -12.39 8.08
CA SER A 27 -6.17 -12.43 9.42
C SER A 27 -5.03 -11.43 9.59
N LYS A 28 -4.46 -10.96 8.48
CA LYS A 28 -3.34 -10.01 8.42
C LYS A 28 -3.76 -8.77 7.64
N VAL A 29 -3.91 -7.67 8.37
CA VAL A 29 -4.35 -6.37 7.84
C VAL A 29 -3.44 -5.27 8.38
N VAL A 30 -3.42 -4.16 7.66
CA VAL A 30 -2.76 -2.92 8.09
C VAL A 30 -3.83 -1.88 8.31
N GLU A 31 -3.80 -1.25 9.48
CA GLU A 31 -4.67 -0.14 9.85
C GLU A 31 -3.81 1.11 10.04
N SER A 32 -4.32 2.26 9.66
CA SER A 32 -3.67 3.52 9.99
C SER A 32 -3.96 3.94 11.42
N ASP A 33 -3.01 4.63 12.07
CA ASP A 33 -3.13 4.97 13.50
C ASP A 33 -3.94 6.26 13.74
N ASP A 34 -3.56 7.35 13.07
CA ASP A 34 -4.12 8.68 13.31
C ASP A 34 -4.85 9.21 12.06
N ASP A 35 -4.11 9.36 10.96
CA ASP A 35 -4.63 9.82 9.67
C ASP A 35 -4.99 8.65 8.73
N PRO A 36 -5.84 8.83 7.70
CA PRO A 36 -6.14 7.79 6.71
C PRO A 36 -4.98 7.49 5.74
N GLU A 37 -3.85 8.23 5.83
CA GLU A 37 -2.72 8.11 4.92
C GLU A 37 -1.74 7.01 5.38
N LEU A 38 -1.49 5.97 4.57
CA LEU A 38 -0.41 4.99 4.81
C LEU A 38 0.72 5.18 3.78
N LEU A 39 1.97 5.05 4.23
CA LEU A 39 3.14 5.15 3.35
C LEU A 39 3.96 3.87 3.38
N PHE A 40 4.15 3.26 2.21
CA PHE A 40 4.96 2.06 2.02
C PHE A 40 6.23 2.40 1.24
N SER A 41 7.39 2.08 1.82
CA SER A 41 8.69 2.16 1.15
C SER A 41 9.21 0.74 0.86
N ILE A 42 9.15 0.37 -0.41
CA ILE A 42 9.47 -0.98 -0.90
C ILE A 42 10.80 -0.92 -1.66
N PRO A 43 11.93 -1.32 -1.06
CA PRO A 43 13.18 -1.44 -1.79
C PRO A 43 13.18 -2.69 -2.66
N PHE A 44 13.57 -2.55 -3.92
CA PHE A 44 13.82 -3.67 -4.83
C PHE A 44 15.32 -3.97 -4.89
N ASN A 45 15.68 -5.26 -4.90
CA ASN A 45 17.08 -5.71 -4.97
C ASN A 45 17.68 -5.61 -6.40
N GLY A 46 16.96 -4.99 -7.33
CA GLY A 46 17.37 -4.83 -8.72
C GLY A 46 16.39 -3.94 -9.47
N ALA A 47 16.72 -3.63 -10.73
CA ALA A 47 15.82 -2.90 -11.60
C ALA A 47 14.59 -3.77 -11.93
N VAL A 48 13.40 -3.26 -11.59
CA VAL A 48 12.12 -3.92 -11.88
C VAL A 48 11.19 -2.97 -12.63
N LYS A 49 10.27 -3.54 -13.40
CA LYS A 49 9.15 -2.81 -13.98
C LYS A 49 7.86 -3.31 -13.34
N ILE A 50 7.19 -2.44 -12.60
CA ILE A 50 5.88 -2.76 -12.03
C ILE A 50 4.84 -2.68 -13.16
N THR A 51 4.14 -3.77 -13.40
CA THR A 51 3.09 -3.86 -14.44
C THR A 51 1.68 -3.80 -13.86
N GLY A 52 1.53 -4.04 -12.56
CA GLY A 52 0.24 -4.01 -11.88
C GLY A 52 0.40 -3.90 -10.37
N LEU A 53 -0.64 -3.38 -9.72
CA LEU A 53 -0.78 -3.28 -8.27
C LEU A 53 -2.20 -3.73 -7.93
N CYS A 54 -2.33 -4.64 -6.98
CA CYS A 54 -3.62 -5.05 -6.43
C CYS A 54 -3.69 -4.60 -4.98
N VAL A 55 -4.74 -3.88 -4.61
CA VAL A 55 -5.00 -3.44 -3.24
C VAL A 55 -6.36 -3.99 -2.84
N ILE A 56 -6.38 -4.84 -1.81
CA ILE A 56 -7.60 -5.49 -1.32
C ILE A 56 -7.87 -4.95 0.08
N GLY A 57 -9.02 -4.30 0.23
CA GLY A 57 -9.49 -3.74 1.50
C GLY A 57 -10.59 -4.57 2.16
N GLU A 58 -11.02 -4.14 3.35
CA GLU A 58 -12.26 -4.59 3.96
C GLU A 58 -13.48 -4.04 3.22
N ASN A 59 -14.61 -4.74 3.34
CA ASN A 59 -15.91 -4.26 2.91
C ASN A 59 -16.46 -3.23 3.91
N GLY A 60 -15.91 -2.01 3.84
CA GLY A 60 -16.25 -0.93 4.75
C GLY A 60 -15.70 0.42 4.30
N PRO A 61 -15.99 1.50 5.03
CA PRO A 61 -15.56 2.87 4.67
C PRO A 61 -14.05 3.08 4.74
N SER A 62 -13.32 2.13 5.34
CA SER A 62 -11.88 2.20 5.58
C SER A 62 -11.02 1.72 4.40
N HIS A 63 -11.61 1.49 3.22
CA HIS A 63 -10.84 1.11 2.04
C HIS A 63 -10.09 2.32 1.45
N PRO A 64 -8.85 2.15 0.96
CA PRO A 64 -8.16 3.22 0.26
C PRO A 64 -8.88 3.54 -1.04
N ASN A 65 -9.01 4.83 -1.35
CA ASN A 65 -9.64 5.32 -2.58
C ASN A 65 -8.61 5.65 -3.67
N THR A 66 -7.41 6.06 -3.25
CA THR A 66 -6.37 6.55 -4.15
C THR A 66 -5.04 5.99 -3.72
N VAL A 67 -4.25 5.55 -4.70
CA VAL A 67 -2.84 5.22 -4.51
C VAL A 67 -2.01 6.16 -5.35
N LYS A 68 -0.99 6.74 -4.73
CA LYS A 68 0.05 7.49 -5.42
C LYS A 68 1.35 6.69 -5.41
N LEU A 69 2.04 6.67 -6.54
CA LEU A 69 3.28 5.92 -6.72
C LEU A 69 4.43 6.89 -6.99
N TRP A 70 5.54 6.63 -6.31
CA TRP A 70 6.83 7.25 -6.54
C TRP A 70 7.87 6.16 -6.77
N SER A 71 8.83 6.45 -7.63
CA SER A 71 9.86 5.49 -8.05
C SER A 71 11.22 6.17 -8.03
N ASN A 72 12.27 5.41 -7.72
CA ASN A 72 13.67 5.89 -7.73
C ASN A 72 13.93 7.05 -6.75
N LEU A 73 13.30 7.05 -5.59
CA LEU A 73 13.57 8.00 -4.50
C LEU A 73 14.35 7.32 -3.37
N PRO A 74 15.34 8.00 -2.76
CA PRO A 74 16.07 7.48 -1.61
C PRO A 74 15.20 7.41 -0.35
N GLU A 75 14.28 8.37 -0.19
CA GLU A 75 13.31 8.42 0.91
C GLU A 75 12.05 9.16 0.42
N LEU A 76 10.89 8.74 0.90
CA LEU A 76 9.62 9.45 0.74
C LEU A 76 9.00 9.68 2.11
N ARG A 77 8.55 10.91 2.37
CA ARG A 77 7.88 11.34 3.61
C ARG A 77 6.50 11.89 3.26
N PHE A 78 5.58 11.88 4.22
CA PHE A 78 4.20 12.36 4.02
C PHE A 78 4.14 13.80 3.47
N GLU A 79 5.02 14.69 3.93
CA GLU A 79 5.10 16.07 3.44
C GLU A 79 5.30 16.16 1.91
N ASN A 80 6.14 15.28 1.36
CA ASN A 80 6.39 15.19 -0.07
C ASN A 80 5.33 14.35 -0.80
N ALA A 81 4.80 13.32 -0.13
CA ALA A 81 3.80 12.41 -0.68
C ALA A 81 2.43 13.08 -0.88
N ARG A 82 2.14 14.16 -0.17
CA ARG A 82 0.91 14.97 -0.36
C ARG A 82 0.85 15.63 -1.73
N GLY A 83 2.01 15.86 -2.37
CA GLY A 83 2.12 16.38 -3.72
C GLY A 83 1.62 15.41 -4.81
N LYS A 84 1.94 15.75 -6.06
CA LYS A 84 1.60 14.92 -7.22
C LYS A 84 2.58 13.74 -7.32
N GLY A 85 2.05 12.52 -7.29
CA GLY A 85 2.83 11.30 -7.55
C GLY A 85 3.28 11.18 -9.00
N HIS A 86 4.26 10.32 -9.28
CA HIS A 86 4.58 9.96 -10.68
C HIS A 86 3.38 9.31 -11.36
N GLN A 87 2.62 8.51 -10.59
CA GLN A 87 1.31 8.01 -10.98
C GLN A 87 0.34 8.19 -9.82
N GLU A 88 -0.91 8.46 -10.15
CA GLU A 88 -2.02 8.55 -9.22
C GLU A 88 -3.16 7.72 -9.79
N ILE A 89 -3.60 6.73 -9.02
CA ILE A 89 -4.53 5.70 -9.45
C ILE A 89 -5.72 5.74 -8.49
N SER A 90 -6.90 6.03 -9.02
CA SER A 90 -8.15 5.79 -8.31
C SER A 90 -8.38 4.29 -8.23
N LEU A 91 -8.44 3.76 -7.01
CA LEU A 91 -8.71 2.35 -6.80
C LEU A 91 -10.19 2.07 -7.03
N THR A 92 -10.47 0.96 -7.68
CA THR A 92 -11.83 0.40 -7.71
C THR A 92 -12.00 -0.47 -6.48
N TYR A 93 -13.13 -0.32 -5.81
CA TYR A 93 -13.49 -1.17 -4.69
C TYR A 93 -13.64 -2.63 -5.14
N ASP A 94 -12.71 -3.49 -4.71
CA ASP A 94 -12.70 -4.92 -5.04
C ASP A 94 -12.34 -5.77 -3.81
N PRO A 95 -13.33 -6.17 -2.99
CA PRO A 95 -13.07 -7.00 -1.81
C PRO A 95 -12.70 -8.45 -2.16
N SER A 96 -12.84 -8.86 -3.43
CA SER A 96 -12.59 -10.21 -3.92
C SER A 96 -11.29 -10.37 -4.73
N GLY A 97 -10.62 -9.26 -5.09
CA GLY A 97 -9.38 -9.28 -5.87
C GLY A 97 -9.53 -9.99 -7.22
N THR A 98 -10.66 -9.75 -7.90
CA THR A 98 -11.06 -10.37 -9.18
C THR A 98 -11.00 -9.43 -10.37
N LEU A 99 -10.78 -8.12 -10.15
CA LEU A 99 -10.65 -7.09 -11.18
C LEU A 99 -9.24 -7.02 -11.79
#